data_AF-A0A1B1BKA4-F1
#
_entry.id   AF-A0A1B1BKA4-F1
#
_cell.length_a   1.000
_cell.length_b   1.000
_cell.length_c   1.000
_cell.angle_alpha   90.00
_cell.angle_beta   90.00
_cell.angle_gamma   90.00
#
_symmetry.space_group_name_H-M   'P 1'
#
loop_
_entity.id
_entity.type
_entity.pdbx_description
1 polymer ?
#
loop_
_entity_poly.entity_id
_entity_poly.type
_entity_poly.pdbx_seq_one_letter_code
_entity_poly.pdbx_strand_id
1 'polypeptide(L)'
;MAITASDTRRSLAGLIERVNLDRVEIEIVSRRGSAVLMTKDEYDSLTETGYLLSSPTNAERWLSAFTAAREGGATTTQLYRRIVFHGVSSSGSIAVWMPCNEQVKAT
;
A
#
# COMPACT_ATOMS: atom_id res chain seq x y z
N MET A 1 1.01 -26.17 0.63
CA MET A 1 1.81 -27.28 1.18
C MET A 1 1.64 -27.28 2.70
N ALA A 2 1.42 -28.43 3.34
CA ALA A 2 1.22 -28.52 4.80
C ALA A 2 2.38 -29.26 5.48
N ILE A 3 2.83 -28.76 6.63
CA ILE A 3 3.90 -29.36 7.45
C ILE A 3 3.44 -29.46 8.91
N THR A 4 3.98 -30.41 9.66
CA THR A 4 3.62 -30.53 11.08
C THR A 4 4.29 -29.44 11.91
N ALA A 5 3.66 -29.06 13.03
CA ALA A 5 4.28 -28.13 13.98
C ALA A 5 5.62 -28.65 14.54
N SER A 6 5.78 -29.98 14.67
CA SER A 6 7.04 -30.58 15.12
C SER A 6 8.15 -30.41 14.09
N ASP A 7 7.85 -30.58 12.80
CA ASP A 7 8.80 -30.36 11.71
C ASP A 7 9.17 -28.89 11.60
N THR A 8 8.17 -28.00 11.68
CA THR A 8 8.35 -26.55 11.65
C THR A 8 9.33 -26.09 12.73
N ARG A 9 9.18 -26.58 13.97
CA ARG A 9 10.11 -26.21 15.07
C ARG A 9 11.55 -26.61 14.79
N ARG A 10 11.79 -27.72 14.07
CA ARG A 10 13.14 -28.19 13.74
C ARG A 10 13.80 -27.35 12.64
N SER A 11 13.01 -26.82 11.70
CA SER A 11 13.53 -26.16 10.48
C SER A 11 13.01 -24.73 10.29
N LEU A 12 12.58 -24.05 11.35
CA LEU A 12 11.90 -22.75 11.26
C LEU A 12 12.70 -21.70 10.47
N ALA A 13 14.01 -21.59 10.71
CA ALA A 13 14.85 -20.60 10.03
C ALA A 13 14.85 -20.78 8.51
N GLY A 14 15.03 -22.02 8.03
CA GLY A 14 14.99 -22.32 6.60
C GLY A 14 13.61 -22.15 5.99
N LEU A 15 12.54 -22.40 6.76
CA LEU A 15 11.18 -22.12 6.30
C LEU A 15 10.93 -20.62 6.16
N ILE A 16 11.40 -19.80 7.10
CA ILE A 16 11.31 -18.33 7.03
C ILE A 16 12.05 -17.81 5.79
N GLU A 17 13.27 -18.29 5.54
CA GLU A 17 14.04 -17.91 4.35
C GLU A 17 13.28 -18.29 3.07
N ARG A 18 12.77 -19.53 3.00
CA ARG A 18 12.01 -20.01 1.84
C ARG A 18 10.76 -19.20 1.57
N VAL A 19 9.95 -18.88 2.58
CA VAL A 19 8.74 -18.06 2.35
C VAL A 19 9.11 -16.67 1.84
N ASN A 20 10.22 -16.10 2.30
CA ASN A 20 10.69 -14.78 1.84
C ASN A 20 11.23 -14.80 0.41
N LEU A 21 11.99 -15.83 0.04
CA LEU A 21 12.58 -15.94 -1.29
C LEU A 21 11.54 -16.35 -2.35
N ASP A 22 10.78 -17.40 -2.06
CA ASP A 22 9.90 -18.02 -3.05
C ASP A 22 8.49 -17.41 -3.03
N ARG A 23 8.19 -16.53 -2.06
CA ARG A 23 6.85 -15.93 -1.84
C ARG A 23 5.75 -16.99 -1.78
N VAL A 24 6.02 -18.09 -1.06
CA VAL A 24 5.06 -19.21 -0.88
C VAL A 24 4.46 -19.22 0.52
N GLU A 25 3.18 -19.58 0.64
CA GLU A 25 2.53 -19.83 1.91
C GLU A 25 2.70 -21.29 2.35
N ILE A 26 2.97 -21.48 3.64
CA ILE A 26 3.13 -22.79 4.24
C ILE A 26 2.11 -22.94 5.36
N GLU A 27 1.27 -23.97 5.27
CA GLU A 27 0.36 -24.33 6.35
C GLU A 27 1.10 -25.19 7.38
N ILE A 28 1.00 -24.81 8.64
CA ILE A 28 1.53 -25.53 9.80
C ILE A 28 0.37 -26.18 10.52
N VAL A 29 0.32 -27.51 10.53
CA VAL A 29 -0.75 -28.29 11.15
C VAL A 29 -0.32 -28.82 12.51
N SER A 30 -1.18 -28.68 13.52
CA SER A 30 -0.95 -29.23 14.85
C SER A 30 -2.24 -29.79 15.46
N ARG A 31 -2.09 -30.66 16.47
CA ARG A 31 -3.24 -31.17 17.25
C ARG A 31 -4.03 -30.07 17.98
N ARG A 32 -3.46 -28.87 18.15
CA ARG A 32 -4.08 -27.74 18.86
C ARG A 32 -4.60 -26.65 17.92
N GLY A 33 -4.49 -26.84 16.60
CA GLY A 33 -4.86 -25.85 15.60
C GLY A 33 -3.82 -25.69 14.49
N SER A 34 -4.23 -25.11 13.38
CA SER A 34 -3.38 -24.80 12.24
C SER A 34 -2.99 -23.32 12.23
N ALA A 35 -1.85 -23.02 11.63
CA ALA A 35 -1.36 -21.67 11.39
C ALA A 35 -0.79 -21.57 9.97
N VAL A 36 -0.66 -20.36 9.44
CA VAL A 36 -0.02 -20.11 8.13
C VAL A 36 1.26 -19.30 8.36
N LEU A 37 2.35 -19.75 7.76
CA LEU A 37 3.59 -19.00 7.65
C LEU A 37 3.66 -18.39 6.24
N MET A 38 3.86 -17.09 6.18
CA MET A 38 4.00 -16.31 4.97
C MET A 38 4.91 -15.10 5.24
N THR A 39 5.30 -14.39 4.18
CA THR A 39 6.08 -13.15 4.34
C THR A 39 5.28 -12.05 5.03
N LYS A 40 5.99 -11.12 5.68
CA LYS A 40 5.36 -9.95 6.28
C LYS A 40 4.65 -9.09 5.24
N ASP A 41 5.30 -8.83 4.10
CA ASP A 41 4.71 -7.98 3.07
C ASP A 41 3.43 -8.59 2.48
N GLU A 42 3.36 -9.93 2.35
CA GLU A 42 2.16 -10.61 1.85
C GLU A 42 1.01 -10.46 2.85
N TYR A 43 1.30 -10.64 4.15
CA TYR A 43 0.32 -10.41 5.21
C TYR A 43 -0.19 -8.96 5.23
N ASP A 44 0.71 -7.99 5.07
CA ASP A 44 0.35 -6.58 5.01
C ASP A 44 -0.50 -6.27 3.79
N SER A 45 -0.13 -6.80 2.63
CA SER A 45 -0.87 -6.63 1.37
C SER A 45 -2.29 -7.19 1.48
N LEU A 46 -2.45 -8.36 2.09
CA LEU A 46 -3.78 -8.94 2.35
C LEU A 46 -4.58 -8.11 3.36
N THR A 47 -3.94 -7.62 4.42
CA THR A 47 -4.58 -6.80 5.45
C THR A 47 -5.05 -5.46 4.87
N GLU A 48 -4.20 -4.81 4.07
CA GLU A 48 -4.52 -3.56 3.39
C GLU A 48 -5.64 -3.76 2.36
N THR A 49 -5.59 -4.83 1.57
CA THR A 49 -6.65 -5.17 0.62
C THR A 49 -7.97 -5.41 1.35
N GLY A 50 -7.96 -6.17 2.45
CA GLY A 50 -9.13 -6.37 3.29
C GLY A 50 -9.69 -5.07 3.86
N TYR A 51 -8.81 -4.16 4.30
CA TYR A 51 -9.19 -2.83 4.77
C TYR A 51 -9.85 -2.00 3.66
N LEU A 52 -9.24 -1.92 2.48
CA LEU A 52 -9.78 -1.18 1.32
C LEU A 52 -11.16 -1.71 0.91
N LEU A 53 -11.36 -3.03 0.95
CA LEU A 53 -12.60 -3.66 0.52
C LEU A 53 -13.66 -3.77 1.63
N SER A 54 -13.33 -3.42 2.87
CA SER A 54 -14.25 -3.55 4.02
C SER A 54 -15.48 -2.65 3.92
N SER A 55 -15.39 -1.52 3.22
CA SER A 55 -16.51 -0.62 2.95
C SER A 55 -17.08 -0.88 1.55
N PRO A 56 -18.38 -1.23 1.40
CA PRO A 56 -18.98 -1.48 0.10
C PRO A 56 -18.80 -0.32 -0.89
N THR A 57 -19.00 0.91 -0.41
CA THR A 57 -18.81 2.13 -1.23
C THR A 57 -17.35 2.31 -1.66
N ASN A 58 -16.39 1.94 -0.81
CA ASN A 58 -14.97 2.04 -1.18
C ASN A 58 -14.56 0.94 -2.16
N ALA A 59 -15.09 -0.28 -1.98
CA ALA A 59 -14.86 -1.41 -2.89
C ALA A 59 -15.36 -1.10 -4.31
N GLU A 60 -16.57 -0.55 -4.45
CA GLU A 60 -17.13 -0.13 -5.75
C GLU A 60 -16.25 0.91 -6.43
N ARG A 61 -15.81 1.94 -5.69
CA ARG A 61 -14.92 2.99 -6.22
C ARG A 61 -13.58 2.42 -6.66
N TRP A 62 -12.99 1.55 -5.84
CA TRP A 62 -11.71 0.92 -6.14
C TRP A 62 -11.78 0.05 -7.38
N LEU A 63 -12.81 -0.79 -7.52
CA LEU A 63 -13.02 -1.65 -8.69
C LEU A 63 -13.24 -0.83 -9.98
N SER A 64 -14.04 0.23 -9.90
CA SER A 64 -14.28 1.14 -11.02
C SER A 64 -12.99 1.84 -11.46
N ALA A 65 -12.23 2.41 -10.52
CA ALA A 65 -10.95 3.05 -10.80
C ALA A 65 -9.91 2.06 -11.36
N PHE A 66 -9.84 0.85 -10.82
CA PHE A 66 -8.95 -0.21 -11.31
C PHE A 66 -9.29 -0.61 -12.76
N THR A 67 -10.57 -0.76 -13.08
CA THR A 67 -11.04 -1.10 -14.43
C THR A 67 -10.70 0.01 -15.41
N ALA A 68 -11.06 1.26 -15.07
CA ALA A 68 -10.73 2.43 -15.88
C ALA A 68 -9.21 2.55 -16.12
N ALA A 69 -8.38 2.30 -15.10
CA ALA A 69 -6.93 2.33 -15.26
C ALA A 69 -6.41 1.25 -16.23
N ARG A 70 -6.94 0.02 -16.15
CA ARG A 70 -6.55 -1.07 -17.06
C ARG A 70 -6.96 -0.83 -18.51
N GLU A 71 -8.08 -0.14 -18.70
CA GLU A 71 -8.59 0.24 -20.03
C GLU A 71 -7.94 1.51 -20.57
N GLY A 72 -6.99 2.12 -19.83
CA GLY A 72 -6.29 3.34 -20.24
C GLY A 72 -7.09 4.62 -20.01
N GLY A 73 -8.20 4.57 -19.28
CA GLY A 73 -9.04 5.71 -18.88
C GLY A 73 -8.46 6.58 -17.76
N ALA A 74 -7.18 6.38 -17.39
CA ALA A 74 -6.52 7.20 -16.39
C ALA A 74 -6.21 8.59 -16.96
N THR A 75 -6.74 9.64 -16.32
CA THR A 75 -6.46 11.03 -16.70
C THR A 75 -5.30 11.60 -15.87
N THR A 76 -4.33 12.21 -16.55
CA THR A 76 -3.27 12.96 -15.86
C THR A 76 -3.83 14.30 -15.43
N THR A 77 -3.86 14.56 -14.12
CA THR A 77 -4.29 15.86 -13.56
C THR A 77 -3.07 16.62 -13.07
N GLN A 78 -3.03 17.93 -13.34
CA GLN A 78 -1.99 18.80 -12.80
C GLN A 78 -2.15 18.91 -11.28
N LEU A 79 -1.08 18.58 -10.55
CA LEU A 79 -1.04 18.78 -9.10
C LEU A 79 -0.76 20.26 -8.83
N TYR A 80 -1.59 20.89 -8.02
CA TYR A 80 -1.38 22.27 -7.57
C TYR A 80 -0.93 22.28 -6.11
N ARG A 81 0.08 23.08 -5.82
CA ARG A 81 0.53 23.35 -4.45
C ARG A 81 0.14 24.77 -4.05
N ARG A 82 -0.33 24.92 -2.81
CA ARG A 82 -0.55 26.22 -2.19
C ARG A 82 0.78 26.79 -1.70
N ILE A 83 1.16 27.95 -2.22
CA ILE A 83 2.31 28.74 -1.77
C ILE A 83 1.77 29.96 -1.03
N VAL A 84 2.27 30.20 0.18
CA VAL A 84 1.91 31.36 1.00
C VAL A 84 3.10 32.32 1.05
N PHE A 85 2.90 33.52 0.55
CA PHE A 85 3.85 34.62 0.63
C PHE A 85 3.50 35.47 1.85
N HIS A 86 4.44 35.56 2.78
CA HIS A 86 4.35 36.45 3.94
C HIS A 86 5.13 37.73 3.63
N GLY A 87 4.42 38.87 3.50
CA GLY A 87 5.04 40.18 3.30
C GLY A 87 5.38 40.86 4.63
N VAL A 88 6.48 41.62 4.65
CA VAL A 88 7.01 42.40 5.81
C VAL A 88 6.24 43.72 6.03
N SER A 89 5.11 43.91 5.34
CA SER A 89 4.25 45.10 5.44
C SER A 89 2.91 44.69 6.05
N SER A 90 2.26 45.61 6.76
CA SER A 90 1.01 45.47 7.56
C SER A 90 -0.23 44.97 6.81
N SER A 91 -0.08 44.52 5.56
CA SER A 91 -1.15 44.07 4.67
C SER A 91 -1.00 42.59 4.30
N GLY A 92 -1.09 41.72 5.31
CA GLY A 92 -1.55 40.32 5.17
C GLY A 92 -0.68 39.35 4.37
N SER A 93 -1.01 38.06 4.50
CA SER A 93 -0.36 36.97 3.75
C SER A 93 -1.15 36.69 2.47
N ILE A 94 -0.47 36.49 1.35
CA ILE A 94 -1.08 36.14 0.05
C ILE A 94 -0.85 34.66 -0.21
N ALA A 95 -1.91 33.91 -0.57
CA ALA A 95 -1.81 32.51 -0.97
C ALA A 95 -2.10 32.35 -2.48
N VAL A 96 -1.22 31.64 -3.19
CA VAL A 96 -1.33 31.37 -4.65
C VAL A 96 -1.26 29.85 -4.87
N TRP A 97 -2.11 29.33 -5.75
CA TRP A 97 -2.03 27.95 -6.24
C TRP A 97 -1.12 27.91 -7.47
N MET A 98 -0.04 27.14 -7.41
CA MET A 98 0.90 26.97 -8.54
C MET A 98 1.00 25.50 -8.94
N PRO A 99 1.17 25.19 -10.24
CA PRO A 99 1.45 23.83 -10.69
C PRO A 99 2.73 23.30 -10.04
N CYS A 100 2.70 22.07 -9.54
CA CYS A 100 3.84 21.48 -8.83
C CYS A 100 5.02 21.13 -9.77
N ASN A 101 4.79 21.08 -11.08
CA ASN A 101 5.80 20.81 -12.11
C ASN A 101 6.46 22.07 -12.68
N GLU A 102 6.04 23.27 -12.27
CA GLU A 102 6.59 24.53 -12.75
C GLU A 102 7.75 24.97 -11.84
N GLN A 103 8.96 25.10 -12.40
CA GLN A 103 10.14 25.54 -11.66
C GLN A 103 9.98 27.04 -11.33
N VAL A 104 9.85 27.36 -10.05
CA VAL A 104 9.81 28.75 -9.58
C VAL A 104 11.19 29.39 -9.77
N LYS A 105 11.36 30.17 -10.85
CA LYS A 105 12.54 31.03 -11.01
C LYS A 105 12.40 32.23 -10.07
N ALA A 106 13.15 32.22 -8.97
CA ALA A 106 13.36 33.43 -8.17
C ALA A 106 14.20 34.41 -9.01
N THR A 107 13.66 35.61 -9.26
CA THR A 107 14.40 36.74 -9.82
C THR A 107 14.69 37.72 -8.69
#